data_AF-A0A7W0SKV4-F1
#
_entry.id   AF-A0A7W0SKV4-F1
#
_cell.length_a   1.000
_cell.length_b   1.000
_cell.length_c   1.000
_cell.angle_alpha   90.00
_cell.angle_beta   90.00
_cell.angle_gamma   90.00
#
_symmetry.space_group_name_H-M   'P 1'
#
loop_
_entity.id
_entity.type
_entity.pdbx_description
1 polymer ?
#
loop_
_entity_poly.entity_id
_entity_poly.type
_entity_poly.pdbx_seq_one_letter_code
_entity_poly.pdbx_strand_id
1 'polypeptide(L)'
;MELEAIFQLLFGAGVVITVGLFAGAALWNISGRFCQGAAALLGPLAAAGWISFAFRPNAELAVSAAGLTACCAAALGAYVLRRALVRSRRIEKEMSRAEARLSEVVAREVAEQASELERALARARADSLSLLGQEERRIAEERRQAVAEGERRASSDLADSLRAAQARLEQRIASWAEDLERAQGTLSTQAGRLRERQKQLMKEIEARIETEAKRLDAESEQHRGTVARVRDELGRAVQEALAAARAELETHSAERRRALHEVSERLRRRERELQEQIERQEGEAAGRIRASFADVERRQVEQLERTVERASSRYADAATQQFEGATKGARENAAKRLSRELDRAVSMYAREAQTVLAERLTQVAGTGTQRLEKRIGQVAAGVERQRDELIAALEHRVAETEAELRRRLEALAADTEAERGILEARLHDLARRIEALLARVDESRDSVRTLRE
;
A
#
# COMPACT_ATOMS: atom_id res chain seq x y z
N MET A 1 -28.39 -23.16 -110.38
CA MET A 1 -27.65 -22.33 -109.42
C MET A 1 -26.31 -22.01 -110.02
N GLU A 2 -25.99 -20.73 -110.18
CA GLU A 2 -24.67 -20.24 -110.57
C GLU A 2 -23.62 -20.82 -109.60
N LEU A 3 -22.47 -21.28 -110.13
CA LEU A 3 -21.40 -21.91 -109.34
C LEU A 3 -20.90 -20.97 -108.21
N GLU A 4 -21.01 -19.67 -108.44
CA GLU A 4 -20.64 -18.58 -107.52
C GLU A 4 -21.45 -18.59 -106.22
N ALA A 5 -22.76 -18.81 -106.30
CA ALA A 5 -23.63 -18.81 -105.12
C ALA A 5 -23.28 -19.94 -104.14
N ILE A 6 -22.86 -21.10 -104.67
CA ILE A 6 -22.44 -22.25 -103.86
C ILE A 6 -21.15 -21.92 -103.11
N PHE A 7 -20.15 -21.31 -103.77
CA PHE A 7 -18.88 -20.95 -103.14
C PHE A 7 -19.02 -19.79 -102.13
N GLN A 8 -19.92 -18.84 -102.36
CA GLN A 8 -20.23 -17.78 -101.40
C GLN A 8 -20.87 -18.34 -100.12
N LEU A 9 -21.81 -19.28 -100.24
CA LEU A 9 -22.38 -19.98 -99.07
C LEU A 9 -21.33 -20.82 -98.33
N LEU A 10 -20.46 -21.52 -99.06
CA LEU A 10 -19.35 -22.28 -98.46
C LEU A 10 -18.36 -21.37 -97.73
N PHE A 11 -18.06 -20.20 -98.29
CA PHE A 11 -17.21 -19.20 -97.63
C PHE A 11 -17.86 -18.66 -96.36
N GLY A 12 -19.13 -18.26 -96.41
CA GLY A 12 -19.88 -17.81 -95.23
C GLY A 12 -19.91 -18.87 -94.12
N ALA A 13 -20.15 -20.13 -94.48
CA ALA A 13 -20.07 -21.25 -93.55
C ALA A 13 -18.64 -21.43 -92.98
N GLY A 14 -17.61 -21.29 -93.82
CA GLY A 14 -16.20 -21.35 -93.40
C GLY A 14 -15.82 -20.26 -92.39
N VAL A 15 -16.32 -19.04 -92.55
CA VAL A 15 -16.09 -17.94 -91.59
C VAL A 15 -16.75 -18.25 -90.25
N VAL A 16 -18.01 -18.70 -90.24
CA VAL A 16 -18.70 -19.07 -88.99
C VAL A 16 -17.98 -20.21 -88.27
N ILE A 17 -17.53 -21.23 -89.02
CA ILE A 17 -16.77 -22.35 -88.46
C ILE A 17 -15.46 -21.88 -87.84
N THR A 18 -14.72 -20.97 -88.47
CA THR A 18 -13.41 -20.51 -87.97
C THR A 18 -13.52 -19.60 -86.76
N VAL A 19 -14.49 -18.68 -86.75
CA VAL A 19 -14.81 -17.89 -85.56
C VAL A 19 -15.22 -18.81 -84.41
N GLY A 20 -16.07 -19.80 -84.68
CA GLY A 20 -16.48 -20.81 -83.70
C GLY A 20 -15.30 -21.66 -83.18
N LEU A 21 -14.33 -22.00 -84.03
CA LEU A 21 -13.12 -22.73 -83.64
C LEU A 21 -12.19 -21.90 -82.76
N PHE A 22 -12.03 -20.59 -83.03
CA PHE A 22 -11.23 -19.70 -82.21
C PHE A 22 -11.88 -19.40 -80.86
N ALA A 23 -13.16 -19.04 -80.87
CA ALA A 23 -13.94 -18.83 -79.64
C ALA A 23 -13.99 -20.11 -78.81
N GLY A 24 -14.16 -21.26 -79.45
CA GLY A 24 -14.08 -22.57 -78.83
C GLY A 24 -12.70 -22.84 -78.24
N ALA A 25 -11.61 -22.69 -78.99
CA ALA A 25 -10.26 -22.90 -78.47
C ALA A 25 -9.93 -22.03 -77.25
N ALA A 26 -10.52 -20.82 -77.17
CA ALA A 26 -10.36 -19.91 -76.05
C ALA A 26 -11.27 -20.23 -74.85
N LEU A 27 -12.55 -20.57 -75.09
CA LEU A 27 -13.59 -20.58 -74.06
C LEU A 27 -14.19 -21.96 -73.78
N TRP A 28 -14.17 -22.91 -74.73
CA TRP A 28 -14.87 -24.20 -74.61
C TRP A 28 -14.05 -25.43 -75.02
N ASN A 29 -14.31 -26.55 -74.33
CA ASN A 29 -13.62 -27.82 -74.52
C ASN A 29 -14.04 -28.53 -75.82
N ILE A 30 -13.88 -27.87 -76.97
CA ILE A 30 -14.13 -28.47 -78.28
C ILE A 30 -13.19 -29.66 -78.45
N SER A 31 -13.74 -30.79 -78.89
CA SER A 31 -12.98 -32.02 -79.09
C SER A 31 -11.92 -31.81 -80.18
N GLY A 32 -10.71 -32.33 -79.98
CA GLY A 32 -9.62 -32.13 -80.94
C GLY A 32 -9.91 -32.71 -82.32
N ARG A 33 -10.78 -33.72 -82.34
CA ARG A 33 -11.32 -34.34 -83.55
C ARG A 33 -12.17 -33.36 -84.37
N PHE A 34 -12.89 -32.45 -83.72
CA PHE A 34 -13.70 -31.45 -84.41
C PHE A 34 -12.83 -30.37 -85.08
N CYS A 35 -11.79 -29.87 -84.40
CA CYS A 35 -10.85 -28.93 -85.00
C CYS A 35 -10.06 -29.56 -86.17
N GLN A 36 -9.63 -30.81 -86.01
CA GLN A 36 -8.97 -31.57 -87.08
C GLN A 36 -9.91 -31.81 -88.26
N GLY A 37 -11.17 -32.21 -87.98
CA GLY A 37 -12.18 -32.45 -89.01
C GLY A 37 -12.51 -31.18 -89.81
N ALA A 38 -12.67 -30.04 -89.13
CA ALA A 38 -12.95 -28.77 -89.79
C ALA A 38 -11.77 -28.29 -90.66
N ALA A 39 -10.53 -28.41 -90.19
CA ALA A 39 -9.35 -28.08 -90.98
C ALA A 39 -9.20 -29.04 -92.20
N ALA A 40 -9.45 -30.34 -92.00
CA ALA A 40 -9.39 -31.34 -93.06
C ALA A 40 -10.51 -31.17 -94.11
N LEU A 41 -11.62 -30.54 -93.75
CA LEU A 41 -12.74 -30.27 -94.66
C LEU A 41 -12.58 -28.94 -95.41
N LEU A 42 -12.05 -27.89 -94.75
CA LEU A 42 -11.83 -26.59 -95.38
C LEU A 42 -10.69 -26.60 -96.40
N GLY A 43 -9.66 -27.43 -96.21
CA GLY A 43 -8.53 -27.55 -97.15
C GLY A 43 -8.95 -27.99 -98.56
N PRO A 44 -9.67 -29.12 -98.72
CA PRO A 44 -10.19 -29.57 -100.00
C PRO A 44 -11.17 -28.58 -100.64
N LEU A 45 -12.01 -27.92 -99.84
CA LEU A 45 -12.93 -26.88 -100.33
C LEU A 45 -12.18 -25.67 -100.90
N ALA A 46 -11.12 -25.23 -100.23
CA ALA A 46 -10.27 -24.16 -100.72
C ALA A 46 -9.55 -24.57 -102.02
N ALA A 47 -9.03 -25.79 -102.10
CA ALA A 47 -8.42 -26.33 -103.31
C ALA A 47 -9.42 -26.42 -104.48
N ALA A 48 -10.64 -26.90 -104.23
CA ALA A 48 -11.72 -26.95 -105.22
C ALA A 48 -12.14 -25.56 -105.71
N GLY A 49 -12.12 -24.54 -104.82
CA GLY A 49 -12.35 -23.15 -105.19
C GLY A 49 -11.30 -22.60 -106.15
N TRP A 50 -10.01 -22.84 -105.86
CA TRP A 50 -8.91 -22.45 -106.76
C TRP A 50 -8.93 -23.22 -108.09
N ILE A 51 -9.24 -24.51 -108.07
CA ILE A 51 -9.39 -25.32 -109.29
C ILE A 51 -10.55 -24.77 -110.14
N SER A 52 -11.69 -24.43 -109.52
CA SER A 52 -12.85 -23.87 -110.23
C SER A 52 -12.55 -22.49 -110.82
N PHE A 53 -11.82 -21.63 -110.09
CA PHE A 53 -11.33 -20.35 -110.58
C PHE A 53 -10.38 -20.50 -111.77
N ALA A 54 -9.53 -21.53 -111.79
CA ALA A 54 -8.62 -21.79 -112.91
C ALA A 54 -9.38 -22.14 -114.21
N PHE A 55 -10.52 -22.81 -114.12
CA PHE A 55 -11.38 -23.11 -115.28
C PHE A 55 -12.25 -21.93 -115.71
N ARG A 56 -12.64 -21.04 -114.79
CA ARG A 56 -13.44 -19.84 -115.07
C ARG A 56 -12.97 -18.65 -114.21
N PRO A 57 -12.12 -17.76 -114.75
CA PRO A 57 -11.63 -16.63 -113.99
C PRO A 57 -12.74 -15.60 -113.79
N ASN A 58 -13.34 -15.60 -112.60
CA ASN A 58 -14.26 -14.56 -112.13
C ASN A 58 -13.78 -14.00 -110.78
N ALA A 59 -13.89 -12.68 -110.59
CA ALA A 59 -13.47 -11.98 -109.39
C ALA A 59 -14.20 -12.50 -108.13
N GLU A 60 -15.48 -12.83 -108.24
CA GLU A 60 -16.27 -13.35 -107.12
C GLU A 60 -15.77 -14.73 -106.63
N LEU A 61 -15.34 -15.59 -107.56
CA LEU A 61 -14.74 -16.89 -107.23
C LEU A 61 -13.37 -16.73 -106.56
N ALA A 62 -12.55 -15.77 -107.00
CA ALA A 62 -11.26 -15.48 -106.37
C ALA A 62 -11.41 -15.04 -104.90
N VAL A 63 -12.38 -14.18 -104.60
CA VAL A 63 -12.65 -13.71 -103.23
C VAL A 63 -13.09 -14.87 -102.34
N SER A 64 -13.98 -15.75 -102.82
CA SER A 64 -14.44 -16.91 -102.05
C SER A 64 -13.32 -17.96 -101.83
N ALA A 65 -12.49 -18.23 -102.84
CA ALA A 65 -11.36 -19.15 -102.74
C ALA A 65 -10.27 -18.62 -101.78
N ALA A 66 -9.92 -17.34 -101.88
CA ALA A 66 -9.01 -16.68 -100.95
C ALA A 66 -9.58 -16.68 -99.52
N GLY A 67 -10.87 -16.39 -99.37
CA GLY A 67 -11.59 -16.45 -98.11
C GLY A 67 -11.55 -17.85 -97.45
N LEU A 68 -11.73 -18.92 -98.23
CA LEU A 68 -11.63 -20.30 -97.75
C LEU A 68 -10.19 -20.68 -97.36
N THR A 69 -9.17 -20.19 -98.08
CA THR A 69 -7.76 -20.40 -97.66
C THR A 69 -7.41 -19.70 -96.35
N ALA A 70 -7.88 -18.46 -96.16
CA ALA A 70 -7.73 -17.74 -94.89
C ALA A 70 -8.45 -18.48 -93.75
N CYS A 71 -9.64 -19.02 -94.03
CA CYS A 71 -10.38 -19.85 -93.08
C CYS A 71 -9.60 -21.14 -92.72
N CYS A 72 -9.00 -21.81 -93.69
CA CYS A 72 -8.18 -23.00 -93.45
C CYS A 72 -6.95 -22.70 -92.57
N ALA A 73 -6.24 -21.60 -92.85
CA ALA A 73 -5.10 -21.16 -92.04
C ALA A 73 -5.51 -20.80 -90.60
N ALA A 74 -6.63 -20.11 -90.44
CA ALA A 74 -7.21 -19.80 -89.13
C ALA A 74 -7.56 -21.08 -88.34
N ALA A 75 -8.20 -22.07 -88.98
CA ALA A 75 -8.53 -23.34 -88.34
C ALA A 75 -7.27 -24.11 -87.87
N LEU A 76 -6.19 -24.09 -88.66
CA LEU A 76 -4.90 -24.67 -88.28
C LEU A 76 -4.25 -23.92 -87.11
N GLY A 77 -4.31 -22.59 -87.11
CA GLY A 77 -3.84 -21.76 -86.00
C GLY A 77 -4.55 -22.08 -84.68
N ALA A 78 -5.88 -22.20 -84.71
CA ALA A 78 -6.68 -22.60 -83.55
C ALA A 78 -6.31 -24.00 -83.02
N TYR A 79 -6.00 -24.95 -83.92
CA TYR A 79 -5.57 -26.30 -83.54
C TYR A 79 -4.20 -26.29 -82.81
N VAL A 80 -3.22 -25.53 -83.31
CA VAL A 80 -1.89 -25.40 -82.69
C VAL A 80 -2.00 -24.72 -81.32
N LEU A 81 -2.76 -23.63 -81.22
CA LEU A 81 -2.98 -22.90 -79.97
C LEU A 81 -3.61 -23.81 -78.90
N ARG A 82 -4.63 -24.58 -79.26
CA ARG A 82 -5.25 -25.57 -78.36
C ARG A 82 -4.25 -26.62 -77.87
N ARG A 83 -3.37 -27.13 -78.75
CA ARG A 83 -2.33 -28.10 -78.37
C ARG A 83 -1.33 -27.50 -77.38
N ALA A 84 -0.92 -26.25 -77.59
CA ALA A 84 -0.04 -25.53 -76.68
C ALA A 84 -0.69 -25.31 -75.31
N LEU A 85 -1.95 -24.87 -75.26
CA LEU A 85 -2.70 -24.66 -74.02
C LEU A 85 -2.92 -25.96 -73.23
N VAL A 86 -3.24 -27.07 -73.90
CA VAL A 86 -3.37 -28.38 -73.25
C VAL A 86 -2.04 -28.84 -72.66
N ARG A 87 -0.93 -28.63 -73.37
CA ARG A 87 0.41 -28.95 -72.88
C ARG A 87 0.80 -28.09 -71.68
N SER A 88 0.55 -26.77 -71.73
CA SER A 88 0.79 -25.85 -70.62
C SER A 88 -0.03 -26.23 -69.38
N ARG A 89 -1.33 -26.50 -69.53
CA ARG A 89 -2.19 -26.96 -68.41
C ARG A 89 -1.74 -28.30 -67.82
N ARG A 90 -1.16 -29.19 -68.63
CA ARG A 90 -0.59 -30.45 -68.12
C ARG A 90 0.68 -30.20 -67.29
N ILE A 91 1.57 -29.33 -67.79
CA ILE A 91 2.79 -28.94 -67.06
C ILE A 91 2.42 -28.25 -65.74
N GLU A 92 1.44 -27.35 -65.75
CA GLU A 92 0.95 -26.66 -64.54
C GLU A 92 0.39 -27.66 -63.50
N LYS A 93 -0.36 -28.67 -63.97
CA LYS A 93 -0.85 -29.76 -63.10
C LYS A 93 0.28 -30.64 -62.56
N GLU A 94 1.31 -30.89 -63.34
CA GLU A 94 2.47 -31.66 -62.89
C GLU A 94 3.33 -30.85 -61.91
N MET A 95 3.48 -29.54 -62.14
CA MET A 95 4.18 -28.60 -61.25
C MET A 95 3.45 -28.45 -59.91
N SER A 96 2.16 -28.14 -59.91
CA SER A 96 1.36 -28.05 -58.67
C SER A 96 1.35 -29.36 -57.87
N ARG A 97 1.36 -30.52 -58.54
CA ARG A 97 1.53 -31.82 -57.87
C ARG A 97 2.94 -32.02 -57.30
N ALA A 98 3.98 -31.54 -57.98
CA ALA A 98 5.34 -31.58 -57.48
C ALA A 98 5.52 -30.65 -56.29
N GLU A 99 5.00 -29.43 -56.36
CA GLU A 99 4.97 -28.46 -55.25
C GLU A 99 4.20 -29.00 -54.05
N ALA A 100 3.01 -29.57 -54.26
CA ALA A 100 2.24 -30.19 -53.18
C ALA A 100 3.04 -31.30 -52.48
N ARG A 101 3.66 -32.21 -53.23
CA ARG A 101 4.51 -33.27 -52.67
C ARG A 101 5.74 -32.72 -51.94
N LEU A 102 6.39 -31.69 -52.49
CA LEU A 102 7.53 -31.06 -51.84
C LEU A 102 7.12 -30.37 -50.54
N SER A 103 5.98 -29.65 -50.54
CA SER A 103 5.44 -29.02 -49.34
C SER A 103 5.07 -30.03 -48.26
N GLU A 104 4.54 -31.20 -48.65
CA GLU A 104 4.22 -32.30 -47.74
C GLU A 104 5.48 -32.90 -47.11
N VAL A 105 6.52 -33.15 -47.92
CA VAL A 105 7.81 -33.66 -47.41
C VAL A 105 8.48 -32.64 -46.48
N VAL A 106 8.48 -31.36 -46.85
CA VAL A 106 9.03 -30.29 -46.01
C VAL A 106 8.26 -30.18 -44.69
N ALA A 107 6.93 -30.20 -44.73
CA ALA A 107 6.10 -30.16 -43.52
C ALA A 107 6.38 -31.35 -42.59
N ARG A 108 6.55 -32.55 -43.17
CA ARG A 108 6.89 -33.76 -42.42
C ARG A 108 8.27 -33.65 -41.78
N GLU A 109 9.28 -33.22 -42.54
CA GLU A 109 10.65 -33.07 -42.05
C GLU A 109 10.74 -32.01 -40.94
N VAL A 110 10.05 -30.88 -41.11
CA VAL A 110 9.97 -29.83 -40.07
C VAL A 110 9.31 -30.36 -38.80
N ALA A 111 8.24 -31.16 -38.91
CA ALA A 111 7.58 -31.76 -37.77
C ALA A 111 8.47 -32.81 -37.06
N GLU A 112 9.19 -33.61 -37.83
CA GLU A 112 10.12 -34.61 -37.31
C GLU A 112 11.28 -33.94 -36.57
N GLN A 113 11.93 -32.95 -37.19
CA GLN A 113 13.00 -32.16 -36.57
C GLN A 113 12.53 -31.38 -35.33
N ALA A 114 11.32 -30.82 -35.35
CA ALA A 114 10.74 -30.18 -34.17
C ALA A 114 10.60 -31.18 -33.01
N SER A 115 10.10 -32.40 -33.29
CA SER A 115 9.97 -33.44 -32.28
C SER A 115 11.31 -33.92 -31.73
N GLU A 116 12.36 -33.98 -32.57
CA GLU A 116 13.71 -34.33 -32.16
C GLU A 116 14.34 -33.25 -31.27
N LEU A 117 14.17 -31.98 -31.65
CA LEU A 117 14.62 -30.84 -30.86
C LEU A 117 13.90 -30.76 -29.51
N GLU A 118 12.60 -31.04 -29.46
CA GLU A 118 11.84 -31.12 -28.20
C GLU A 118 12.37 -32.23 -27.29
N ARG A 119 12.66 -33.42 -27.84
CA ARG A 119 13.26 -34.52 -27.06
C ARG A 119 14.67 -34.17 -26.58
N ALA A 120 15.48 -33.53 -27.41
CA ALA A 120 16.82 -33.09 -27.05
C ALA A 120 16.78 -32.01 -25.95
N LEU A 121 15.86 -31.04 -26.05
CA LEU A 121 15.63 -30.04 -25.02
C LEU A 121 15.12 -30.65 -23.72
N ALA A 122 14.20 -31.61 -23.79
CA ALA A 122 13.69 -32.31 -22.60
C ALA A 122 14.82 -33.06 -21.87
N ARG A 123 15.70 -33.75 -22.61
CA ARG A 123 16.88 -34.41 -22.05
C ARG A 123 17.86 -33.41 -21.44
N ALA A 124 18.23 -32.36 -22.18
CA ALA A 124 19.14 -31.34 -21.68
C ALA A 124 18.60 -30.63 -20.42
N ARG A 125 17.28 -30.39 -20.33
CA ARG A 125 16.63 -29.87 -19.13
C ARG A 125 16.69 -30.87 -17.97
N ALA A 126 16.42 -32.15 -18.22
CA ALA A 126 16.51 -33.19 -17.20
C ALA A 126 17.94 -33.32 -16.66
N ASP A 127 18.95 -33.31 -17.55
CA ASP A 127 20.36 -33.37 -17.19
C ASP A 127 20.79 -32.15 -16.37
N SER A 128 20.35 -30.94 -16.77
CA SER A 128 20.63 -29.69 -16.04
C SER A 128 19.98 -29.69 -14.64
N LEU A 129 18.74 -30.16 -14.52
CA LEU A 129 18.06 -30.28 -13.22
C LEU A 129 18.71 -31.35 -12.33
N SER A 130 19.17 -32.46 -12.91
CA SER A 130 19.92 -33.49 -12.19
C SER A 130 21.25 -32.95 -11.66
N LEU A 131 22.00 -32.21 -12.49
CA LEU A 131 23.25 -31.58 -12.09
C LEU A 131 23.03 -30.56 -10.97
N LEU A 132 22.01 -29.71 -11.09
CA LEU A 132 21.63 -28.77 -10.02
C LEU A 132 21.30 -29.51 -8.72
N GLY A 133 20.53 -30.61 -8.78
CA GLY A 133 20.22 -31.42 -7.61
C GLY A 133 21.45 -32.08 -6.98
N GLN A 134 22.46 -32.45 -7.77
CA GLN A 134 23.73 -32.96 -7.26
C GLN A 134 24.55 -31.87 -6.57
N GLU A 135 24.64 -30.69 -7.18
CA GLU A 135 25.33 -29.54 -6.57
C GLU A 135 24.64 -29.05 -5.29
N GLU A 136 23.29 -29.05 -5.23
CA GLU A 136 22.56 -28.73 -4.01
C GLU A 136 22.85 -29.72 -2.88
N ARG A 137 22.91 -31.03 -3.18
CA ARG A 137 23.28 -32.06 -2.20
C ARG A 137 24.72 -31.86 -1.72
N ARG A 138 25.64 -31.59 -2.63
CA ARG A 138 27.03 -31.31 -2.31
C ARG A 138 27.17 -30.08 -1.41
N ILE A 139 26.53 -28.96 -1.75
CA ILE A 139 26.54 -27.74 -0.93
C ILE A 139 25.91 -28.00 0.44
N ALA A 140 24.83 -28.78 0.52
CA ALA A 140 24.21 -29.15 1.79
C ALA A 140 25.14 -30.02 2.65
N GLU A 141 25.88 -30.96 2.04
CA GLU A 141 26.88 -31.79 2.72
C GLU A 141 28.08 -30.96 3.19
N GLU A 142 28.61 -30.06 2.35
CA GLU A 142 29.68 -29.13 2.71
C GLU A 142 29.26 -28.21 3.87
N ARG A 143 28.02 -27.69 3.85
CA ARG A 143 27.48 -26.90 4.97
C ARG A 143 27.33 -27.74 6.24
N ARG A 144 26.83 -28.98 6.16
CA ARG A 144 26.73 -29.88 7.32
C ARG A 144 28.10 -30.16 7.92
N GLN A 145 29.12 -30.40 7.08
CA GLN A 145 30.49 -30.62 7.53
C GLN A 145 31.07 -29.36 8.19
N ALA A 146 30.90 -28.19 7.57
CA ALA A 146 31.37 -26.92 8.14
C ALA A 146 30.72 -26.61 9.50
N VAL A 147 29.42 -26.88 9.66
CA VAL A 147 28.71 -26.73 10.94
C VAL A 147 29.26 -27.71 11.97
N ALA A 148 29.42 -28.99 11.63
CA ALA A 148 29.98 -29.99 12.55
C ALA A 148 31.43 -29.66 12.96
N GLU A 149 32.24 -29.11 12.06
CA GLU A 149 33.58 -28.61 12.38
C GLU A 149 33.53 -27.39 13.30
N GLY A 150 32.63 -26.45 13.04
CA GLY A 150 32.39 -25.28 13.89
C GLY A 150 31.97 -25.68 15.31
N GLU A 151 31.05 -26.63 15.44
CA GLU A 151 30.61 -27.17 16.73
C GLU A 151 31.74 -27.86 17.50
N ARG A 152 32.58 -28.65 16.81
CA ARG A 152 33.77 -29.28 17.44
C ARG A 152 34.77 -28.25 17.93
N ARG A 153 35.05 -27.21 17.14
CA ARG A 153 35.95 -26.11 17.53
C ARG A 153 35.40 -25.35 18.74
N ALA A 154 34.13 -24.93 18.68
CA ALA A 154 33.48 -24.24 19.79
C ALA A 154 33.44 -25.10 21.07
N SER A 155 33.22 -26.41 20.94
CA SER A 155 33.25 -27.34 22.08
C SER A 155 34.65 -27.46 22.68
N SER A 156 35.70 -27.51 21.84
CA SER A 156 37.09 -27.52 22.29
C SER A 156 37.46 -26.22 23.00
N ASP A 157 37.11 -25.07 22.41
CA ASP A 157 37.40 -23.75 22.98
C ASP A 157 36.68 -23.57 24.33
N LEU A 158 35.43 -24.02 24.43
CA LEU A 158 34.68 -24.02 25.69
C LEU A 158 35.36 -24.92 26.73
N ALA A 159 35.76 -26.14 26.35
CA ALA A 159 36.47 -27.05 27.25
C ALA A 159 37.79 -26.45 27.75
N ASP A 160 38.56 -25.80 26.89
CA ASP A 160 39.81 -25.15 27.26
C ASP A 160 39.58 -23.92 28.14
N SER A 161 38.54 -23.13 27.87
CA SER A 161 38.16 -22.00 28.73
C SER A 161 37.72 -22.46 30.13
N LEU A 162 37.00 -23.58 30.22
CA LEU A 162 36.58 -24.19 31.48
C LEU A 162 37.77 -24.71 32.27
N ARG A 163 38.72 -25.42 31.62
CA ARG A 163 39.97 -25.86 32.25
C ARG A 163 40.79 -24.67 32.77
N ALA A 164 40.90 -23.60 31.98
CA ALA A 164 41.61 -22.39 32.39
C ALA A 164 40.92 -21.70 33.59
N ALA A 165 39.58 -21.67 33.60
CA ALA A 165 38.82 -21.15 34.73
C ALA A 165 38.98 -22.01 35.99
N GLN A 166 38.97 -23.34 35.86
CA GLN A 166 39.22 -24.28 36.95
C GLN A 166 40.63 -24.10 37.53
N ALA A 167 41.66 -24.04 36.69
CA ALA A 167 43.04 -23.81 37.14
C ALA A 167 43.19 -22.47 37.87
N ARG A 168 42.53 -21.40 37.41
CA ARG A 168 42.51 -20.10 38.11
C ARG A 168 41.79 -20.17 39.46
N LEU A 169 40.71 -20.95 39.56
CA LEU A 169 39.99 -21.17 40.81
C LEU A 169 40.85 -21.92 41.81
N GLU A 170 41.49 -23.02 41.38
CA GLU A 170 42.42 -23.80 42.20
C GLU A 170 43.59 -22.95 42.69
N GLN A 171 44.17 -22.12 41.81
CA GLN A 171 45.22 -21.18 42.17
C GLN A 171 44.75 -20.15 43.21
N ARG A 172 43.54 -19.60 43.06
CA ARG A 172 42.96 -18.66 44.04
C ARG A 172 42.66 -19.33 45.38
N ILE A 173 42.17 -20.57 45.38
CA ILE A 173 41.92 -21.34 46.60
C ILE A 173 43.25 -21.62 47.31
N ALA A 174 44.29 -22.02 46.57
CA ALA A 174 45.61 -22.23 47.12
C ALA A 174 46.19 -20.94 47.74
N SER A 175 46.08 -19.80 47.04
CA SER A 175 46.54 -18.52 47.59
C SER A 175 45.75 -18.10 48.84
N TRP A 176 44.43 -18.31 48.84
CA TRP A 176 43.60 -18.02 50.01
C TRP A 176 43.92 -18.92 51.20
N ALA A 177 44.22 -20.20 50.95
CA ALA A 177 44.66 -21.11 52.00
C ALA A 177 45.99 -20.63 52.61
N GLU A 178 46.94 -20.21 51.78
CA GLU A 178 48.22 -19.67 52.23
C GLU A 178 48.05 -18.35 53.01
N ASP A 179 47.19 -17.44 52.53
CA ASP A 179 46.88 -16.19 53.23
C ASP A 179 46.23 -16.46 54.60
N LEU A 180 45.34 -17.45 54.68
CA LEU A 180 44.69 -17.85 55.93
C LEU A 180 45.69 -18.42 56.93
N GLU A 181 46.64 -19.24 56.46
CA GLU A 181 47.71 -19.80 57.28
C GLU A 181 48.67 -18.71 57.79
N ARG A 182 49.02 -17.72 56.95
CA ARG A 182 49.80 -16.55 57.38
C ARG A 182 49.03 -15.71 58.41
N ALA A 183 47.72 -15.50 58.22
CA ALA A 183 46.88 -14.79 59.19
C ALA A 183 46.81 -15.54 60.54
N GLN A 184 46.64 -16.87 60.50
CA GLN A 184 46.67 -17.72 61.68
C GLN A 184 48.02 -17.66 62.40
N GLY A 185 49.14 -17.72 61.67
CA GLY A 185 50.49 -17.57 62.23
C GLY A 185 50.75 -16.19 62.83
N THR A 186 50.22 -15.13 62.21
CA THR A 186 50.30 -13.77 62.77
C THR A 186 49.50 -13.64 64.06
N LEU A 187 48.27 -14.18 64.10
CA LEU A 187 47.41 -14.17 65.28
C LEU A 187 48.02 -14.99 66.43
N SER A 188 48.59 -16.16 66.15
CA SER A 188 49.26 -16.99 67.17
C SER A 188 50.49 -16.27 67.75
N THR A 189 51.26 -15.59 66.91
CA THR A 189 52.39 -14.76 67.34
C THR A 189 51.93 -13.58 68.21
N GLN A 190 50.87 -12.88 67.82
CA GLN A 190 50.30 -11.79 68.60
C GLN A 190 49.75 -12.28 69.95
N ALA A 191 49.06 -13.42 69.97
CA ALA A 191 48.60 -14.05 71.21
C ALA A 191 49.77 -14.43 72.13
N GLY A 192 50.86 -14.96 71.57
CA GLY A 192 52.09 -15.24 72.31
C GLY A 192 52.72 -13.98 72.91
N ARG A 193 52.82 -12.90 72.12
CA ARG A 193 53.33 -11.60 72.60
C ARG A 193 52.46 -10.98 73.69
N LEU A 194 51.14 -11.05 73.55
CA LEU A 194 50.20 -10.56 74.57
C LEU A 194 50.35 -11.35 75.88
N ARG A 195 50.48 -12.68 75.78
CA ARG A 195 50.70 -13.56 76.93
C ARG A 195 52.02 -13.24 77.64
N GLU A 196 53.10 -13.01 76.90
CA GLU A 196 54.40 -12.65 77.48
C GLU A 196 54.35 -11.26 78.13
N ARG A 197 53.65 -10.30 77.51
CA ARG A 197 53.44 -8.97 78.08
C ARG A 197 52.60 -9.00 79.36
N GLN A 198 51.55 -9.84 79.42
CA GLN A 198 50.80 -10.08 80.65
C GLN A 198 51.68 -10.69 81.74
N LYS A 199 52.55 -11.65 81.39
CA LYS A 199 53.49 -12.27 82.33
C LYS A 199 54.53 -11.28 82.87
N GLN A 200 55.02 -10.38 82.02
CA GLN A 200 55.92 -9.29 82.42
C GLN A 200 55.23 -8.29 83.33
N LEU A 201 54.01 -7.85 83.00
CA LEU A 201 53.24 -6.96 83.86
C LEU A 201 52.90 -7.60 85.22
N MET A 202 52.58 -8.91 85.25
CA MET A 202 52.37 -9.63 86.52
C MET A 202 53.64 -9.67 87.36
N LYS A 203 54.81 -9.95 86.76
CA LYS A 203 56.09 -9.90 87.47
C LYS A 203 56.44 -8.50 87.97
N GLU A 204 56.13 -7.46 87.19
CA GLU A 204 56.35 -6.07 87.59
C GLU A 204 55.43 -5.68 88.77
N ILE A 205 54.18 -6.12 88.74
CA ILE A 205 53.23 -5.95 89.85
C ILE A 205 53.70 -6.73 91.08
N GLU A 206 54.14 -7.99 90.94
CA GLU A 206 54.70 -8.78 92.04
C GLU A 206 55.92 -8.11 92.66
N ALA A 207 56.87 -7.61 91.86
CA ALA A 207 58.05 -6.90 92.34
C ALA A 207 57.69 -5.57 93.03
N ARG A 208 56.67 -4.86 92.53
CA ARG A 208 56.15 -3.65 93.15
C ARG A 208 55.48 -3.95 94.49
N ILE A 209 54.65 -4.99 94.57
CA ILE A 209 54.02 -5.46 95.81
C ILE A 209 55.10 -5.86 96.82
N GLU A 210 56.15 -6.57 96.40
CA GLU A 210 57.25 -6.96 97.28
C GLU A 210 58.02 -5.74 97.81
N THR A 211 58.23 -4.72 96.97
CA THR A 211 58.88 -3.47 97.36
C THR A 211 58.01 -2.65 98.31
N GLU A 212 56.70 -2.57 98.03
CA GLU A 212 55.71 -1.91 98.89
C GLU A 212 55.58 -2.65 100.23
N ALA A 213 55.63 -3.98 100.26
CA ALA A 213 55.65 -4.78 101.49
C ALA A 213 56.91 -4.52 102.33
N LYS A 214 58.10 -4.49 101.71
CA LYS A 214 59.36 -4.14 102.40
C LYS A 214 59.35 -2.72 102.95
N ARG A 215 58.73 -1.78 102.23
CA ARG A 215 58.54 -0.41 102.70
C ARG A 215 57.56 -0.34 103.87
N LEU A 216 56.47 -1.09 103.82
CA LEU A 216 55.50 -1.19 104.90
C LEU A 216 56.11 -1.80 106.17
N ASP A 217 56.99 -2.80 106.03
CA ASP A 217 57.74 -3.37 107.15
C ASP A 217 58.72 -2.36 107.75
N ALA A 218 59.42 -1.58 106.92
CA ALA A 218 60.30 -0.50 107.39
C ALA A 218 59.52 0.63 108.09
N GLU A 219 58.38 1.03 107.54
CA GLU A 219 57.45 1.99 108.17
C GLU A 219 56.87 1.41 109.49
N SER A 220 56.56 0.12 109.53
CA SER A 220 56.08 -0.59 110.72
C SER A 220 57.15 -0.70 111.83
N GLU A 221 58.42 -0.95 111.48
CA GLU A 221 59.54 -0.92 112.44
C GLU A 221 59.81 0.50 112.95
N GLN A 222 59.72 1.51 112.07
CA GLN A 222 59.77 2.92 112.47
C GLN A 222 58.60 3.28 113.39
N HIS A 223 57.40 2.76 113.11
CA HIS A 223 56.22 2.92 113.95
C HIS A 223 56.36 2.23 115.31
N ARG A 224 56.93 1.02 115.38
CA ARG A 224 57.27 0.35 116.65
C ARG A 224 58.27 1.16 117.47
N GLY A 225 59.26 1.79 116.83
CA GLY A 225 60.19 2.72 117.46
C GLY A 225 59.51 3.99 118.00
N THR A 226 58.59 4.58 117.24
CA THR A 226 57.79 5.73 117.70
C THR A 226 56.81 5.35 118.81
N VAL A 227 56.19 4.17 118.75
CA VAL A 227 55.28 3.66 119.78
C VAL A 227 56.04 3.36 121.06
N ALA A 228 57.27 2.85 121.01
CA ALA A 228 58.11 2.67 122.19
C ALA A 228 58.46 4.00 122.88
N ARG A 229 58.76 5.06 122.10
CA ARG A 229 58.95 6.42 122.64
C ARG A 229 57.67 7.00 123.24
N VAL A 230 56.55 6.88 122.53
CA VAL A 230 55.24 7.35 123.00
C VAL A 230 54.81 6.58 124.25
N ARG A 231 55.17 5.30 124.41
CA ARG A 231 54.85 4.50 125.60
C ARG A 231 55.64 4.94 126.84
N ASP A 232 56.88 5.38 126.65
CA ASP A 232 57.75 5.93 127.70
C ASP A 232 57.31 7.35 128.11
N GLU A 233 56.84 8.14 127.14
CA GLU A 233 56.21 9.45 127.35
C GLU A 233 54.80 9.33 127.98
N LEU A 234 54.00 8.32 127.58
CA LEU A 234 52.71 8.00 128.20
C LEU A 234 52.89 7.53 129.65
N GLY A 235 53.94 6.77 129.97
CA GLY A 235 54.22 6.33 131.33
C GLY A 235 54.42 7.50 132.31
N ARG A 236 55.07 8.58 131.84
CA ARG A 236 55.22 9.83 132.59
C ARG A 236 53.92 10.65 132.62
N ALA A 237 53.22 10.75 131.48
CA ALA A 237 51.96 11.49 131.38
C ALA A 237 50.79 10.84 132.16
N VAL A 238 50.77 9.51 132.32
CA VAL A 238 49.73 8.79 133.09
C VAL A 238 49.82 9.07 134.59
N GLN A 239 51.03 9.27 135.13
CA GLN A 239 51.20 9.65 136.53
C GLN A 239 50.75 11.09 136.82
N GLU A 240 50.96 12.02 135.88
CA GLU A 240 50.47 13.39 135.98
C GLU A 240 48.95 13.50 135.70
N ALA A 241 48.42 12.71 134.74
CA ALA A 241 47.00 12.69 134.38
C ALA A 241 46.11 12.02 135.43
N LEU A 242 46.60 11.05 136.21
CA LEU A 242 45.83 10.45 137.32
C LEU A 242 45.55 11.45 138.46
N ALA A 243 46.43 12.44 138.65
CA ALA A 243 46.24 13.52 139.62
C ALA A 243 45.27 14.60 139.10
N ALA A 244 45.28 14.89 137.79
CA ALA A 244 44.35 15.83 137.14
C ALA A 244 42.94 15.25 136.94
N ALA A 245 42.81 13.98 136.55
CA ALA A 245 41.53 13.33 136.24
C ALA A 245 40.60 13.16 137.45
N ARG A 246 41.14 13.12 138.67
CA ARG A 246 40.33 13.13 139.91
C ARG A 246 39.64 14.48 140.16
N ALA A 247 40.26 15.59 139.73
CA ALA A 247 39.68 16.94 139.84
C ALA A 247 38.70 17.24 138.68
N GLU A 248 38.93 16.67 137.50
CA GLU A 248 38.01 16.81 136.34
C GLU A 248 36.75 15.92 136.44
N LEU A 249 36.81 14.78 137.15
CA LEU A 249 35.65 13.90 137.35
C LEU A 249 34.48 14.57 138.10
N GLU A 250 34.75 15.49 139.03
CA GLU A 250 33.70 16.26 139.70
C GLU A 250 33.08 17.32 138.77
N THR A 251 33.91 17.99 137.97
CA THR A 251 33.50 19.00 136.97
C THR A 251 32.67 18.38 135.83
N HIS A 252 33.07 17.21 135.32
CA HIS A 252 32.35 16.51 134.24
C HIS A 252 31.01 15.91 134.67
N SER A 253 30.76 15.66 135.96
CA SER A 253 29.43 15.26 136.44
C SER A 253 28.39 16.39 136.32
N ALA A 254 28.84 17.65 136.35
CA ALA A 254 28.02 18.84 136.15
C ALA A 254 27.85 19.19 134.65
N GLU A 255 28.88 18.97 133.84
CA GLU A 255 28.84 19.21 132.39
C GLU A 255 28.10 18.12 131.61
N ARG A 256 28.17 16.85 132.03
CA ARG A 256 27.43 15.73 131.39
C ARG A 256 25.92 15.94 131.43
N ARG A 257 25.39 16.61 132.46
CA ARG A 257 23.97 17.02 132.53
C ARG A 257 23.62 18.13 131.54
N ARG A 258 24.54 19.02 131.19
CA ARG A 258 24.34 20.07 130.16
C ARG A 258 24.53 19.54 128.73
N ALA A 259 25.54 18.70 128.51
CA ALA A 259 25.85 18.12 127.21
C ALA A 259 24.79 17.11 126.72
N LEU A 260 24.19 16.32 127.62
CA LEU A 260 23.09 15.42 127.25
C LEU A 260 21.83 16.18 126.80
N HIS A 261 21.57 17.36 127.38
CA HIS A 261 20.44 18.21 126.97
C HIS A 261 20.70 18.85 125.59
N GLU A 262 21.93 19.31 125.35
CA GLU A 262 22.37 19.90 124.09
C GLU A 262 22.44 18.86 122.94
N VAL A 263 22.86 17.62 123.21
CA VAL A 263 22.83 16.54 122.21
C VAL A 263 21.39 16.14 121.86
N SER A 264 20.46 16.18 122.82
CA SER A 264 19.04 15.92 122.52
C SER A 264 18.41 17.01 121.63
N GLU A 265 18.79 18.27 121.82
CA GLU A 265 18.36 19.41 120.98
C GLU A 265 19.04 19.37 119.61
N ARG A 266 20.32 19.00 119.53
CA ARG A 266 21.03 18.78 118.25
C ARG A 266 20.45 17.63 117.47
N LEU A 267 20.06 16.52 118.12
CA LEU A 267 19.37 15.40 117.46
C LEU A 267 18.00 15.82 116.92
N ARG A 268 17.20 16.56 117.70
CA ARG A 268 15.91 17.11 117.22
C ARG A 268 16.07 18.13 116.08
N ARG A 269 17.15 18.94 116.09
CA ARG A 269 17.49 19.80 114.95
C ARG A 269 17.94 19.00 113.73
N ARG A 270 18.79 17.98 113.92
CA ARG A 270 19.28 17.12 112.82
C ARG A 270 18.17 16.31 112.20
N GLU A 271 17.23 15.83 113.02
CA GLU A 271 16.05 15.11 112.55
C GLU A 271 15.13 16.02 111.74
N ARG A 272 14.89 17.27 112.18
CA ARG A 272 14.16 18.26 111.37
C ARG A 272 14.91 18.67 110.10
N GLU A 273 16.23 18.89 110.18
CA GLU A 273 17.06 19.19 109.02
C GLU A 273 17.04 18.04 108.01
N LEU A 274 17.12 16.79 108.47
CA LEU A 274 17.04 15.60 107.62
C LEU A 274 15.64 15.39 107.07
N GLN A 275 14.58 15.64 107.84
CA GLN A 275 13.20 15.60 107.37
C GLN A 275 12.97 16.65 106.27
N GLU A 276 13.44 17.89 106.47
CA GLU A 276 13.39 18.96 105.46
C GLU A 276 14.29 18.68 104.25
N GLN A 277 15.38 17.93 104.43
CA GLN A 277 16.25 17.49 103.33
C GLN A 277 15.61 16.35 102.55
N ILE A 278 14.95 15.41 103.24
CA ILE A 278 14.17 14.33 102.63
C ILE A 278 13.00 14.94 101.87
N GLU A 279 12.21 15.84 102.45
CA GLU A 279 11.11 16.51 101.74
C GLU A 279 11.60 17.34 100.54
N ARG A 280 12.76 18.01 100.65
CA ARG A 280 13.40 18.65 99.49
C ARG A 280 13.87 17.65 98.44
N GLN A 281 14.54 16.58 98.84
CA GLN A 281 15.05 15.58 97.90
C GLN A 281 13.94 14.75 97.27
N GLU A 282 12.86 14.47 97.99
CA GLU A 282 11.63 13.87 97.48
C GLU A 282 10.92 14.85 96.55
N GLY A 283 10.86 16.14 96.87
CA GLY A 283 10.36 17.19 95.97
C GLY A 283 11.19 17.34 94.70
N GLU A 284 12.53 17.27 94.80
CA GLU A 284 13.47 17.33 93.68
C GLU A 284 13.50 16.02 92.88
N ALA A 285 13.32 14.87 93.53
CA ALA A 285 13.18 13.58 92.86
C ALA A 285 11.84 13.50 92.15
N ALA A 286 10.74 13.88 92.79
CA ALA A 286 9.42 13.99 92.16
C ALA A 286 9.42 15.05 91.04
N GLY A 287 10.14 16.16 91.22
CA GLY A 287 10.35 17.20 90.20
C GLY A 287 11.17 16.70 89.01
N ARG A 288 12.28 15.99 89.25
CA ARG A 288 13.09 15.35 88.20
C ARG A 288 12.33 14.24 87.49
N ILE A 289 11.57 13.44 88.23
CA ILE A 289 10.73 12.36 87.70
C ILE A 289 9.59 12.96 86.86
N ARG A 290 8.90 14.00 87.33
CA ARG A 290 7.88 14.72 86.55
C ARG A 290 8.47 15.43 85.34
N ALA A 291 9.65 16.04 85.45
CA ALA A 291 10.32 16.66 84.32
C ALA A 291 10.82 15.61 83.32
N SER A 292 11.32 14.46 83.78
CA SER A 292 11.69 13.35 82.90
C SER A 292 10.49 12.68 82.27
N PHE A 293 9.37 12.56 82.99
CA PHE A 293 8.11 12.09 82.42
C PHE A 293 7.55 13.10 81.44
N ALA A 294 7.57 14.40 81.73
CA ALA A 294 7.16 15.43 80.79
C ALA A 294 8.07 15.50 79.55
N ASP A 295 9.38 15.24 79.68
CA ASP A 295 10.31 15.16 78.55
C ASP A 295 10.13 13.85 77.76
N VAL A 296 9.85 12.73 78.43
CA VAL A 296 9.50 11.47 77.77
C VAL A 296 8.14 11.56 77.08
N GLU A 297 7.14 12.16 77.70
CA GLU A 297 5.83 12.45 77.12
C GLU A 297 5.98 13.40 75.94
N ARG A 298 6.78 14.47 76.07
CA ARG A 298 7.07 15.38 74.95
C ARG A 298 7.80 14.66 73.82
N ARG A 299 8.80 13.83 74.11
CA ARG A 299 9.49 13.02 73.09
C ARG A 299 8.58 11.96 72.46
N GLN A 300 7.69 11.33 73.24
CA GLN A 300 6.73 10.36 72.73
C GLN A 300 5.63 11.03 71.92
N VAL A 301 5.15 12.20 72.34
CA VAL A 301 4.23 13.03 71.57
C VAL A 301 4.91 13.52 70.29
N GLU A 302 6.12 14.07 70.34
CA GLU A 302 6.87 14.47 69.14
C GLU A 302 7.21 13.27 68.23
N GLN A 303 7.42 12.07 68.79
CA GLN A 303 7.68 10.86 68.01
C GLN A 303 6.39 10.29 67.40
N LEU A 304 5.28 10.34 68.13
CA LEU A 304 3.93 10.03 67.65
C LEU A 304 3.49 11.04 66.60
N GLU A 305 3.68 12.34 66.81
CA GLU A 305 3.49 13.41 65.84
C GLU A 305 4.36 13.17 64.62
N ARG A 306 5.66 12.89 64.76
CA ARG A 306 6.50 12.58 63.58
C ARG A 306 6.10 11.30 62.88
N THR A 307 5.57 10.29 63.57
CA THR A 307 5.10 9.05 62.93
C THR A 307 3.72 9.21 62.32
N VAL A 308 2.83 9.99 62.92
CA VAL A 308 1.53 10.38 62.41
C VAL A 308 1.67 11.37 61.25
N GLU A 309 2.64 12.27 61.29
CA GLU A 309 2.97 13.20 60.20
C GLU A 309 3.62 12.45 59.04
N ARG A 310 4.53 11.50 59.32
CA ARG A 310 5.04 10.60 58.28
C ARG A 310 3.96 9.65 57.75
N ALA A 311 3.07 9.15 58.58
CA ALA A 311 1.98 8.28 58.15
C ALA A 311 0.90 9.06 57.40
N SER A 312 0.55 10.27 57.83
CA SER A 312 -0.42 11.15 57.17
C SER A 312 0.15 11.75 55.90
N SER A 313 1.44 12.10 55.84
CA SER A 313 2.13 12.44 54.59
C SER A 313 2.15 11.23 53.66
N ARG A 314 2.51 10.04 54.13
CA ARG A 314 2.46 8.82 53.30
C ARG A 314 1.05 8.46 52.86
N TYR A 315 0.04 8.64 53.71
CA TYR A 315 -1.36 8.42 53.37
C TYR A 315 -1.90 9.51 52.45
N ALA A 316 -1.45 10.76 52.60
CA ALA A 316 -1.79 11.87 51.73
C ALA A 316 -1.11 11.72 50.37
N ASP A 317 0.13 11.24 50.31
CA ASP A 317 0.85 10.91 49.09
C ASP A 317 0.23 9.70 48.39
N ALA A 318 -0.10 8.64 49.15
CA ALA A 318 -0.80 7.47 48.63
C ALA A 318 -2.22 7.82 48.17
N ALA A 319 -2.94 8.66 48.91
CA ALA A 319 -4.24 9.18 48.51
C ALA A 319 -4.10 10.08 47.29
N THR A 320 -3.08 10.95 47.21
CA THR A 320 -2.82 11.80 46.04
C THR A 320 -2.49 10.95 44.83
N GLN A 321 -1.67 9.89 44.96
CA GLN A 321 -1.39 8.95 43.89
C GLN A 321 -2.61 8.12 43.48
N GLN A 322 -3.45 7.72 44.45
CA GLN A 322 -4.73 7.05 44.16
C GLN A 322 -5.73 8.00 43.52
N PHE A 323 -5.79 9.26 43.93
CA PHE A 323 -6.62 10.31 43.33
C PHE A 323 -6.10 10.70 41.96
N GLU A 324 -4.79 10.78 41.73
CA GLU A 324 -4.17 11.00 40.41
C GLU A 324 -4.42 9.79 39.51
N GLY A 325 -4.29 8.57 40.01
CA GLY A 325 -4.62 7.35 39.28
C GLY A 325 -6.11 7.27 38.93
N ALA A 326 -6.98 7.58 39.88
CA ALA A 326 -8.43 7.61 39.69
C ALA A 326 -8.87 8.76 38.79
N THR A 327 -8.26 9.94 38.88
CA THR A 327 -8.56 11.07 37.99
C THR A 327 -7.99 10.87 36.60
N LYS A 328 -6.80 10.26 36.45
CA LYS A 328 -6.26 9.85 35.15
C LYS A 328 -7.13 8.76 34.53
N GLY A 329 -7.54 7.75 35.29
CA GLY A 329 -8.47 6.71 34.85
C GLY A 329 -9.85 7.26 34.51
N ALA A 330 -10.38 8.19 35.32
CA ALA A 330 -11.63 8.87 35.05
C ALA A 330 -11.53 9.80 33.83
N ARG A 331 -10.39 10.49 33.63
CA ARG A 331 -10.11 11.30 32.44
C ARG A 331 -9.94 10.46 31.20
N GLU A 332 -9.26 9.31 31.26
CA GLU A 332 -9.14 8.37 30.15
C GLU A 332 -10.48 7.71 29.82
N ASN A 333 -11.28 7.35 30.83
CA ASN A 333 -12.62 6.80 30.62
C ASN A 333 -13.61 7.88 30.15
N ALA A 334 -13.49 9.11 30.62
CA ALA A 334 -14.23 10.26 30.12
C ALA A 334 -13.79 10.62 28.70
N ALA A 335 -12.50 10.53 28.36
CA ALA A 335 -12.00 10.73 27.01
C ALA A 335 -12.43 9.59 26.08
N LYS A 336 -12.48 8.34 26.56
CA LYS A 336 -13.05 7.20 25.82
C LYS A 336 -14.56 7.33 25.66
N ARG A 337 -15.29 7.80 26.68
CA ARG A 337 -16.73 8.11 26.59
C ARG A 337 -16.97 9.27 25.64
N LEU A 338 -16.21 10.36 25.76
CA LEU A 338 -16.29 11.52 24.88
C LEU A 338 -15.91 11.13 23.45
N SER A 339 -14.88 10.32 23.24
CA SER A 339 -14.52 9.78 21.91
C SER A 339 -15.64 8.92 21.35
N ARG A 340 -16.26 8.05 22.16
CA ARG A 340 -17.40 7.23 21.73
C ARG A 340 -18.64 8.07 21.49
N GLU A 341 -18.91 9.08 22.31
CA GLU A 341 -20.02 10.02 22.17
C GLU A 341 -19.78 11.00 21.01
N LEU A 342 -18.52 11.36 20.72
CA LEU A 342 -18.12 12.10 19.53
C LEU A 342 -18.23 11.23 18.28
N ASP A 343 -17.83 9.96 18.29
CA ASP A 343 -18.08 9.04 17.18
C ASP A 343 -19.58 8.80 16.99
N ARG A 344 -20.36 8.73 18.08
CA ARG A 344 -21.82 8.62 18.02
C ARG A 344 -22.46 9.90 17.51
N ALA A 345 -21.97 11.06 17.94
CA ALA A 345 -22.43 12.36 17.47
C ALA A 345 -22.00 12.61 16.03
N VAL A 346 -20.79 12.24 15.62
CA VAL A 346 -20.27 12.32 14.25
C VAL A 346 -21.01 11.36 13.35
N SER A 347 -21.33 10.14 13.79
CA SER A 347 -22.18 9.22 13.02
C SER A 347 -23.63 9.70 12.97
N MET A 348 -24.17 10.29 14.04
CA MET A 348 -25.50 10.92 14.01
C MET A 348 -25.51 12.13 13.09
N TYR A 349 -24.51 13.02 13.17
CA TYR A 349 -24.31 14.16 12.28
C TYR A 349 -24.03 13.73 10.85
N ALA A 350 -23.35 12.60 10.61
CA ALA A 350 -23.17 12.06 9.26
C ALA A 350 -24.49 11.50 8.72
N ARG A 351 -25.32 10.95 9.60
CA ARG A 351 -26.64 10.40 9.23
C ARG A 351 -27.69 11.49 9.07
N GLU A 352 -27.66 12.53 9.90
CA GLU A 352 -28.42 13.77 9.74
C GLU A 352 -27.90 14.56 8.55
N ALA A 353 -26.60 14.64 8.30
CA ALA A 353 -26.05 15.25 7.10
C ALA A 353 -26.43 14.44 5.86
N GLN A 354 -26.47 13.11 5.90
CA GLN A 354 -27.04 12.28 4.83
C GLN A 354 -28.54 12.50 4.68
N THR A 355 -29.28 12.68 5.76
CA THR A 355 -30.72 12.92 5.73
C THR A 355 -31.03 14.32 5.19
N VAL A 356 -30.30 15.35 5.62
CA VAL A 356 -30.37 16.73 5.13
C VAL A 356 -29.79 16.85 3.72
N LEU A 357 -28.77 16.06 3.35
CA LEU A 357 -28.30 15.96 1.95
C LEU A 357 -29.32 15.23 1.09
N ALA A 358 -30.02 14.22 1.60
CA ALA A 358 -31.12 13.57 0.90
C ALA A 358 -32.33 14.51 0.78
N GLU A 359 -32.65 15.28 1.82
CA GLU A 359 -33.70 16.31 1.81
C GLU A 359 -33.34 17.45 0.87
N ARG A 360 -32.08 17.93 0.90
CA ARG A 360 -31.56 18.92 -0.04
C ARG A 360 -31.45 18.37 -1.45
N LEU A 361 -31.12 17.09 -1.66
CA LEU A 361 -31.18 16.45 -2.97
C LEU A 361 -32.61 16.28 -3.44
N THR A 362 -33.57 16.03 -2.56
CA THR A 362 -35.00 15.95 -2.88
C THR A 362 -35.58 17.34 -3.15
N GLN A 363 -35.11 18.37 -2.44
CA GLN A 363 -35.49 19.76 -2.63
C GLN A 363 -34.78 20.38 -3.84
N VAL A 364 -33.54 19.98 -4.16
CA VAL A 364 -32.81 20.34 -5.39
C VAL A 364 -33.32 19.55 -6.58
N ALA A 365 -33.73 18.30 -6.40
CA ALA A 365 -34.44 17.52 -7.43
C ALA A 365 -35.85 18.09 -7.66
N GLY A 366 -36.56 18.51 -6.61
CA GLY A 366 -37.87 19.17 -6.67
C GLY A 366 -37.82 20.57 -7.28
N THR A 367 -36.84 21.40 -6.90
CA THR A 367 -36.63 22.72 -7.52
C THR A 367 -35.97 22.61 -8.90
N GLY A 368 -35.21 21.55 -9.14
CA GLY A 368 -34.63 21.20 -10.44
C GLY A 368 -35.68 20.70 -11.42
N THR A 369 -36.63 19.86 -10.97
CA THR A 369 -37.81 19.45 -11.76
C THR A 369 -38.73 20.64 -11.99
N GLN A 370 -39.01 21.48 -10.99
CA GLN A 370 -39.80 22.70 -11.22
C GLN A 370 -39.12 23.71 -12.15
N ARG A 371 -37.78 23.85 -12.13
CA ARG A 371 -37.05 24.67 -13.11
C ARG A 371 -36.98 24.03 -14.48
N LEU A 372 -36.83 22.71 -14.57
CA LEU A 372 -36.89 21.96 -15.83
C LEU A 372 -38.29 22.01 -16.43
N GLU A 373 -39.33 21.84 -15.64
CA GLU A 373 -40.74 21.93 -16.04
C GLU A 373 -41.12 23.36 -16.42
N LYS A 374 -40.62 24.38 -15.71
CA LYS A 374 -40.77 25.78 -16.12
C LYS A 374 -39.98 26.11 -17.39
N ARG A 375 -38.78 25.54 -17.58
CA ARG A 375 -38.01 25.68 -18.85
C ARG A 375 -38.63 24.91 -19.99
N ILE A 376 -39.13 23.70 -19.77
CA ILE A 376 -39.83 22.88 -20.76
C ILE A 376 -41.15 23.54 -21.12
N GLY A 377 -41.88 24.11 -20.15
CA GLY A 377 -43.07 24.92 -20.41
C GLY A 377 -42.76 26.23 -21.14
N GLN A 378 -41.64 26.91 -20.83
CA GLN A 378 -41.21 28.11 -21.57
C GLN A 378 -40.69 27.80 -22.97
N VAL A 379 -40.02 26.65 -23.16
CA VAL A 379 -39.56 26.16 -24.47
C VAL A 379 -40.73 25.63 -25.28
N ALA A 380 -41.69 24.94 -24.68
CA ALA A 380 -42.93 24.51 -25.35
C ALA A 380 -43.78 25.72 -25.75
N ALA A 381 -44.01 26.69 -24.85
CA ALA A 381 -44.71 27.92 -25.18
C ALA A 381 -43.93 28.83 -26.15
N GLY A 382 -42.60 28.69 -26.22
CA GLY A 382 -41.74 29.36 -27.19
C GLY A 382 -41.76 28.70 -28.56
N VAL A 383 -41.82 27.36 -28.60
CA VAL A 383 -41.99 26.55 -29.81
C VAL A 383 -43.41 26.68 -30.36
N GLU A 384 -44.43 26.78 -29.51
CA GLU A 384 -45.81 27.09 -29.92
C GLU A 384 -45.91 28.51 -30.47
N ARG A 385 -45.29 29.52 -29.82
CA ARG A 385 -45.22 30.87 -30.38
C ARG A 385 -44.43 30.95 -31.69
N GLN A 386 -43.31 30.24 -31.81
CA GLN A 386 -42.56 30.15 -33.07
C GLN A 386 -43.31 29.37 -34.15
N ARG A 387 -44.07 28.34 -33.78
CA ARG A 387 -44.95 27.60 -34.69
C ARG A 387 -46.10 28.47 -35.15
N ASP A 388 -46.74 29.23 -34.26
CA ASP A 388 -47.85 30.11 -34.60
C ASP A 388 -47.37 31.32 -35.42
N GLU A 389 -46.17 31.85 -35.14
CA GLU A 389 -45.51 32.86 -35.99
C GLU A 389 -45.09 32.30 -37.35
N LEU A 390 -44.61 31.05 -37.42
CA LEU A 390 -44.31 30.38 -38.70
C LEU A 390 -45.56 30.06 -39.49
N ILE A 391 -46.65 29.65 -38.83
CA ILE A 391 -47.97 29.43 -39.45
C ILE A 391 -48.51 30.76 -39.94
N ALA A 392 -48.49 31.82 -39.13
CA ALA A 392 -48.93 33.15 -39.56
C ALA A 392 -48.06 33.71 -40.70
N ALA A 393 -46.74 33.48 -40.69
CA ALA A 393 -45.84 33.87 -41.78
C ALA A 393 -46.04 33.03 -43.05
N LEU A 394 -46.39 31.74 -42.91
CA LEU A 394 -46.76 30.86 -44.02
C LEU A 394 -48.14 31.22 -44.57
N GLU A 395 -49.12 31.50 -43.74
CA GLU A 395 -50.45 32.00 -44.13
C GLU A 395 -50.33 33.35 -44.83
N HIS A 396 -49.47 34.24 -44.31
CA HIS A 396 -49.22 35.53 -44.95
C HIS A 396 -48.52 35.36 -46.31
N ARG A 397 -47.50 34.50 -46.42
CA ARG A 397 -46.85 34.17 -47.71
C ARG A 397 -47.76 33.44 -48.68
N VAL A 398 -48.67 32.59 -48.20
CA VAL A 398 -49.67 31.90 -49.03
C VAL A 398 -50.74 32.87 -49.50
N ALA A 399 -51.21 33.78 -48.66
CA ALA A 399 -52.14 34.83 -49.07
C ALA A 399 -51.49 35.83 -50.05
N GLU A 400 -50.20 36.14 -49.86
CA GLU A 400 -49.44 36.99 -50.76
C GLU A 400 -49.15 36.31 -52.10
N THR A 401 -48.78 35.01 -52.10
CA THR A 401 -48.64 34.24 -53.34
C THR A 401 -49.98 33.97 -54.01
N GLU A 402 -51.09 33.80 -53.27
CA GLU A 402 -52.44 33.70 -53.83
C GLU A 402 -52.88 35.03 -54.46
N ALA A 403 -52.59 36.16 -53.83
CA ALA A 403 -52.85 37.49 -54.40
C ALA A 403 -52.00 37.77 -55.64
N GLU A 404 -50.73 37.34 -55.64
CA GLU A 404 -49.82 37.36 -56.79
C GLU A 404 -50.34 36.43 -57.90
N LEU A 405 -50.86 35.24 -57.58
CA LEU A 405 -51.44 34.30 -58.54
C LEU A 405 -52.75 34.82 -59.11
N ARG A 406 -53.61 35.46 -58.30
CA ARG A 406 -54.81 36.15 -58.78
C ARG A 406 -54.45 37.32 -59.70
N ARG A 407 -53.45 38.13 -59.36
CA ARG A 407 -52.94 39.18 -60.26
C ARG A 407 -52.34 38.62 -61.55
N ARG A 408 -51.64 37.48 -61.50
CA ARG A 408 -51.11 36.81 -62.71
C ARG A 408 -52.21 36.15 -63.53
N LEU A 409 -53.27 35.63 -62.91
CA LEU A 409 -54.45 35.10 -63.61
C LEU A 409 -55.33 36.21 -64.18
N GLU A 410 -55.46 37.35 -63.51
CA GLU A 410 -56.13 38.54 -64.05
C GLU A 410 -55.30 39.18 -65.18
N ALA A 411 -53.97 39.20 -65.07
CA ALA A 411 -53.08 39.62 -66.15
C ALA A 411 -53.11 38.64 -67.34
N LEU A 412 -53.14 37.33 -67.11
CA LEU A 412 -53.32 36.32 -68.16
C LEU A 412 -54.74 36.34 -68.76
N ALA A 413 -55.77 36.66 -67.97
CA ALA A 413 -57.12 36.86 -68.47
C ALA A 413 -57.20 38.13 -69.34
N ALA A 414 -56.57 39.23 -68.90
CA ALA A 414 -56.46 40.45 -69.69
C ALA A 414 -55.59 40.26 -70.95
N ASP A 415 -54.51 39.48 -70.89
CA ASP A 415 -53.69 39.12 -72.06
C ASP A 415 -54.43 38.18 -73.02
N THR A 416 -55.24 37.25 -72.52
CA THR A 416 -56.07 36.39 -73.38
C THR A 416 -57.30 37.12 -73.95
N GLU A 417 -57.85 38.12 -73.26
CA GLU A 417 -58.83 39.06 -73.83
C GLU A 417 -58.20 40.04 -74.83
N ALA A 418 -56.97 40.50 -74.61
CA ALA A 418 -56.22 41.32 -75.56
C ALA A 418 -55.83 40.51 -76.81
N GLU A 419 -55.41 39.24 -76.66
CA GLU A 419 -55.17 38.33 -77.79
C GLU A 419 -56.46 37.94 -78.51
N ARG A 420 -57.60 37.79 -77.80
CA ARG A 420 -58.92 37.66 -78.42
C ARG A 420 -59.34 38.92 -79.19
N GLY A 421 -59.10 40.11 -78.66
CA GLY A 421 -59.35 41.38 -79.36
C GLY A 421 -58.47 41.56 -80.60
N ILE A 422 -57.20 41.12 -80.55
CA ILE A 422 -56.27 41.11 -81.69
C ILE A 422 -56.67 40.05 -82.72
N LEU A 423 -57.15 38.88 -82.30
CA LEU A 423 -57.65 37.82 -83.19
C LEU A 423 -59.01 38.18 -83.81
N GLU A 424 -59.90 38.85 -83.08
CA GLU A 424 -61.16 39.40 -83.62
C GLU A 424 -60.91 40.56 -84.56
N ALA A 425 -59.93 41.43 -84.28
CA ALA A 425 -59.50 42.48 -85.21
C ALA A 425 -58.86 41.90 -86.48
N ARG A 426 -58.08 40.82 -86.37
CA ARG A 426 -57.52 40.10 -87.53
C ARG A 426 -58.58 39.31 -88.31
N LEU A 427 -59.59 38.75 -87.65
CA LEU A 427 -60.76 38.16 -88.30
C LEU A 427 -61.62 39.20 -88.99
N HIS A 428 -61.81 40.38 -88.39
CA HIS A 428 -62.47 41.52 -89.03
C HIS A 428 -61.67 42.07 -90.21
N ASP A 429 -60.33 42.14 -90.13
CA ASP A 429 -59.49 42.57 -91.25
C ASP A 429 -59.42 41.53 -92.38
N LEU A 430 -59.43 40.23 -92.05
CA LEU A 430 -59.58 39.15 -93.04
C LEU A 430 -60.98 39.14 -93.69
N ALA A 431 -62.04 39.35 -92.92
CA ALA A 431 -63.39 39.51 -93.43
C ALA A 431 -63.50 40.76 -94.33
N ARG A 432 -62.92 41.90 -93.93
CA ARG A 432 -62.85 43.12 -94.77
C ARG A 432 -62.01 42.94 -96.02
N ARG A 433 -60.91 42.16 -95.96
CA ARG A 433 -60.10 41.82 -97.15
C ARG A 433 -60.84 40.87 -98.10
N ILE A 434 -61.65 39.96 -97.57
CA ILE A 434 -62.53 39.09 -98.38
C ILE A 434 -63.68 39.91 -98.99
N GLU A 435 -64.31 40.82 -98.25
CA GLU A 435 -65.31 41.75 -98.78
C GLU A 435 -64.73 42.75 -99.79
N ALA A 436 -63.50 43.25 -99.58
CA ALA A 436 -62.82 44.11 -100.56
C ALA A 436 -62.37 43.34 -101.81
N LEU A 437 -62.05 42.06 -101.71
CA LEU A 437 -61.78 41.18 -102.86
C LEU A 437 -63.08 40.80 -103.59
N LEU A 438 -64.18 40.58 -102.87
CA LEU A 438 -65.50 40.35 -103.46
C LEU A 438 -66.05 41.62 -104.13
N ALA A 439 -65.88 42.80 -103.52
CA ALA A 439 -66.24 44.08 -104.13
C ALA A 439 -65.35 44.43 -105.34
N ARG A 440 -64.08 44.03 -105.37
CA ARG A 440 -63.22 44.14 -106.58
C ARG A 440 -63.59 43.14 -107.67
N VAL A 441 -64.15 41.98 -107.31
CA VAL A 441 -64.69 41.01 -108.28
C VAL A 441 -66.05 41.47 -108.81
N ASP A 442 -66.87 42.15 -108.01
CA ASP A 442 -68.13 42.77 -108.46
C ASP A 442 -67.91 44.10 -109.23
N GLU A 443 -66.91 44.93 -108.90
CA GLU A 443 -66.49 46.07 -109.74
C GLU A 443 -65.86 45.60 -111.08
N SER A 444 -65.18 44.45 -111.09
CA SER A 444 -64.73 43.77 -112.31
C SER A 444 -65.88 43.10 -113.09
N ARG A 445 -67.06 42.96 -112.50
CA ARG A 445 -68.26 42.38 -113.13
C ARG A 445 -69.22 43.46 -113.65
N ASP A 446 -69.32 44.60 -112.96
CA ASP A 446 -70.14 45.74 -113.38
C ASP A 446 -69.45 46.66 -114.40
N SER A 447 -68.11 46.73 -114.42
CA SER A 447 -67.37 47.37 -115.53
C SER A 447 -67.40 46.58 -116.86
N VAL A 448 -67.91 45.34 -116.85
CA VAL A 448 -68.18 44.52 -118.06
C VAL A 448 -69.68 44.51 -118.41
N ARG A 449 -70.55 45.14 -117.60
CA ARG A 449 -72.00 45.16 -117.82
C ARG A 449 -72.59 46.55 -118.11
N THR A 450 -71.82 47.63 -118.04
CA THR A 450 -72.28 48.99 -118.40
C THR A 450 -71.39 49.71 -119.43
N LEU A 451 -70.96 48.99 -120.47
CA LEU A 451 -70.70 49.51 -121.84
C LEU A 451 -71.09 48.42 -122.87
N ARG A 452 -72.26 47.82 -122.63
CA ARG A 452 -73.06 47.11 -123.63
C ARG A 452 -74.50 47.60 -123.52
N GLU A 453 -74.64 48.92 -123.60
CA GLU A 453 -75.72 49.63 -124.29
C GLU A 453 -75.09 50.74 -125.12
#